data_AF-A0A2J8WGC6-F1
#
_entry.id   AF-A0A2J8WGC6-F1
#
_cell.length_a   1.000
_cell.length_b   1.000
_cell.length_c   1.000
_cell.angle_alpha   90.00
_cell.angle_beta   90.00
_cell.angle_gamma   90.00
#
_symmetry.space_group_name_H-M   'P 1'
#
loop_
_entity.id
_entity.type
_entity.pdbx_description
1 polymer ?
#
loop_
_entity_poly.entity_id
_entity_poly.type
_entity_poly.pdbx_seq_one_letter_code
_entity_poly.pdbx_strand_id
1 'polypeptide(L)'
;MQNSHSGVNQLGGVFVNGRPLPDSTRQKIVELAHSGARPCDISRILQTHADAKVQVLDNQNVSNGCVSKILGRYYETGSIRPRAIGGSKPRVATPEVVSKIAQYKRECPSIFAWEIRDRLLSEGVCTNDNIPSVSSINRVLRNLASEKQQMGADGMYDKLRMLNGQTGSWGTRPGWYPGTSVPGQPTQDGCQQQEGGGENTNSISSNGEDSDEAQMRLQLKRKLQRNRTSFTQEQIEALEK
;
A
#
# COMPACT_ATOMS: atom_id res chain seq x y z
N MET A 1 -7.80 -24.62 -6.12
CA MET A 1 -6.60 -23.99 -5.54
C MET A 1 -5.44 -24.36 -6.45
N GLN A 2 -4.94 -23.42 -7.26
CA GLN A 2 -3.80 -23.71 -8.15
C GLN A 2 -2.52 -23.67 -7.31
N ASN A 3 -1.86 -24.82 -7.20
CA ASN A 3 -0.48 -24.91 -6.73
C ASN A 3 0.34 -23.91 -7.54
N SER A 4 0.74 -22.82 -6.91
CA SER A 4 1.75 -21.93 -7.48
C SER A 4 3.07 -22.69 -7.39
N HIS A 5 3.35 -23.52 -8.39
CA HIS A 5 4.59 -24.26 -8.46
C HIS A 5 5.75 -23.27 -8.51
N SER A 6 6.58 -23.29 -7.46
CA SER A 6 7.83 -22.54 -7.42
C SER A 6 8.71 -23.01 -8.58
N GLY A 7 9.10 -22.09 -9.45
CA GLY A 7 10.08 -22.31 -10.50
C GLY A 7 11.48 -21.95 -10.04
N VAL A 8 12.50 -22.47 -10.73
CA VAL A 8 13.90 -22.09 -10.52
C VAL A 8 14.39 -21.40 -11.79
N ASN A 9 14.99 -20.22 -11.65
CA ASN A 9 15.52 -19.48 -12.80
C ASN A 9 16.92 -19.99 -13.20
N GLN A 10 17.46 -19.47 -14.30
CA GLN A 10 18.79 -19.86 -14.81
C GLN A 10 19.95 -19.56 -13.83
N LEU A 11 19.72 -18.71 -12.84
CA LEU A 11 20.68 -18.36 -11.80
C LEU A 11 20.52 -19.24 -10.54
N GLY A 12 19.62 -20.24 -10.57
CA GLY A 12 19.34 -21.12 -9.43
C GLY A 12 18.36 -20.53 -8.41
N GLY A 13 17.77 -19.37 -8.69
CA GLY A 13 16.88 -18.65 -7.77
C GLY A 13 15.44 -19.11 -7.85
N VAL A 14 14.82 -19.30 -6.69
CA VAL A 14 13.42 -19.71 -6.58
C VAL A 14 12.51 -18.52 -6.83
N PHE A 15 11.49 -18.71 -7.66
CA PHE A 15 10.51 -17.66 -7.97
C PHE A 15 9.12 -18.26 -8.19
N VAL A 16 8.09 -17.42 -8.05
CA VAL A 16 6.71 -17.80 -8.34
C VAL A 16 6.22 -17.03 -9.56
N ASN A 17 5.92 -17.76 -10.65
CA ASN A 17 5.44 -17.16 -11.89
C ASN A 17 4.17 -16.32 -11.67
N GLY A 18 4.17 -15.10 -12.19
CA GLY A 18 3.04 -14.16 -12.06
C GLY A 18 2.89 -13.50 -10.68
N ARG A 19 3.77 -13.78 -9.72
CA ARG A 19 3.80 -13.12 -8.41
C ARG A 19 4.98 -12.14 -8.33
N PRO A 20 4.84 -11.02 -7.60
CA PRO A 20 5.97 -10.13 -7.34
C PRO A 20 7.01 -10.83 -6.45
N LEU A 21 8.26 -10.36 -6.48
CA LEU A 21 9.26 -10.81 -5.52
C LEU A 21 8.84 -10.46 -4.08
N PRO A 22 9.27 -11.26 -3.09
CA PRO A 22 9.08 -10.94 -1.69
C PRO A 22 9.57 -9.53 -1.36
N ASP A 23 8.83 -8.82 -0.50
CA ASP A 23 9.17 -7.43 -0.13
C ASP A 23 10.54 -7.34 0.57
N SER A 24 10.95 -8.37 1.32
CA SER A 24 12.29 -8.48 1.89
C SER A 24 13.41 -8.42 0.84
N THR A 25 13.30 -9.20 -0.24
CA THR A 25 14.25 -9.18 -1.36
C THR A 25 14.26 -7.83 -2.06
N ARG A 26 13.09 -7.20 -2.21
CA ARG A 26 12.95 -5.90 -2.86
C ARG A 26 13.56 -4.77 -2.02
N GLN A 27 13.44 -4.86 -0.69
CA GLN A 27 14.12 -3.96 0.24
C GLN A 27 15.63 -4.11 0.15
N LYS A 28 16.15 -5.35 0.17
CA LYS A 28 17.60 -5.64 0.05
C LYS A 28 18.18 -5.11 -1.28
N ILE A 29 17.42 -5.17 -2.37
CA ILE A 29 17.81 -4.57 -3.67
C ILE A 29 18.03 -3.05 -3.55
N VAL A 30 17.10 -2.34 -2.90
CA VAL A 30 17.20 -0.88 -2.75
C VAL A 30 18.32 -0.51 -1.78
N GLU A 31 18.45 -1.24 -0.67
CA GLU A 31 19.52 -1.04 0.31
C GLU A 31 20.92 -1.17 -0.33
N LEU A 32 21.14 -2.22 -1.12
CA LEU A 32 22.41 -2.40 -1.84
C LEU A 32 22.66 -1.30 -2.88
N ALA A 33 21.61 -0.77 -3.50
CA ALA A 33 21.76 0.36 -4.42
C ALA A 33 22.13 1.66 -3.68
N HIS A 34 21.56 1.88 -2.49
CA HIS A 34 21.92 3.00 -1.61
C HIS A 34 23.36 2.90 -1.08
N SER A 35 23.87 1.69 -0.84
CA SER A 35 25.29 1.49 -0.52
C SER A 35 26.23 1.65 -1.72
N GLY A 36 25.69 2.01 -2.89
CA GLY A 36 26.46 2.34 -4.09
C GLY A 36 26.72 1.16 -5.03
N ALA A 37 26.14 -0.02 -4.76
CA ALA A 37 26.30 -1.18 -5.63
C ALA A 37 25.58 -0.97 -6.98
N ARG A 38 26.23 -1.39 -8.07
CA ARG A 38 25.62 -1.32 -9.41
C ARG A 38 24.59 -2.45 -9.55
N PRO A 39 23.57 -2.32 -10.42
CA PRO A 39 22.55 -3.37 -10.61
C PRO A 39 23.11 -4.77 -10.90
N CYS A 40 24.21 -4.85 -11.65
CA CYS A 40 24.92 -6.11 -11.93
C CYS A 40 25.56 -6.72 -10.69
N ASP A 41 26.12 -5.87 -9.82
CA ASP A 41 26.76 -6.28 -8.58
C ASP A 41 25.70 -6.71 -7.57
N ILE A 42 24.56 -6.02 -7.52
CA ILE A 42 23.39 -6.38 -6.69
C ILE A 42 22.89 -7.78 -7.07
N SER A 43 22.68 -8.06 -8.36
CA SER A 43 22.24 -9.40 -8.80
C SER A 43 23.24 -10.48 -8.37
N ARG A 44 24.55 -10.21 -8.44
CA ARG A 44 25.61 -11.13 -8.00
C ARG A 44 25.64 -11.29 -6.48
N ILE A 45 25.50 -10.20 -5.72
CA ILE A 45 25.45 -10.19 -4.25
C ILE A 45 24.24 -11.01 -3.76
N LEU A 46 23.07 -10.85 -4.39
CA LEU A 46 21.89 -11.64 -4.06
C LEU A 46 22.01 -13.12 -4.47
N GLN A 47 22.95 -13.46 -5.36
CA GLN A 47 23.32 -14.85 -5.66
C GLN A 47 24.31 -15.42 -4.63
N THR A 48 25.23 -14.61 -4.10
CA THR A 48 26.36 -15.07 -3.27
C THR A 48 26.11 -14.96 -1.77
N HIS A 49 25.34 -13.97 -1.32
CA HIS A 49 25.03 -13.75 0.10
C HIS A 49 23.75 -14.50 0.49
N ALA A 50 23.81 -15.82 0.42
CA ALA A 50 23.19 -16.63 1.45
C ALA A 50 24.01 -16.37 2.72
N ASP A 51 23.57 -15.41 3.55
CA ASP A 51 24.25 -15.06 4.78
C ASP A 51 24.53 -16.35 5.57
N ALA A 52 25.81 -16.68 5.79
CA ALA A 52 26.26 -17.92 6.43
C ALA A 52 25.78 -18.09 7.90
N LYS A 53 24.88 -17.22 8.38
CA LYS A 53 24.28 -17.23 9.71
C LYS A 53 22.76 -17.38 9.72
N VAL A 54 22.10 -17.40 8.56
CA VAL A 54 20.66 -17.70 8.44
C VAL A 54 20.53 -18.98 7.64
N GLN A 55 20.34 -20.09 8.35
CA GLN A 55 20.04 -21.38 7.74
C GLN A 55 18.86 -21.23 6.78
N VAL A 56 19.11 -21.61 5.53
CA VAL A 56 18.19 -22.31 4.61
C VAL A 56 16.77 -21.76 4.59
N LEU A 57 16.40 -21.02 3.53
CA LEU A 57 15.07 -21.13 2.90
C LEU A 57 14.90 -20.30 1.63
N ASP A 58 15.77 -19.32 1.34
CA ASP A 58 15.52 -18.36 0.26
C ASP A 58 16.73 -18.17 -0.65
N ASN A 59 16.97 -19.11 -1.57
CA ASN A 59 17.84 -18.88 -2.74
C ASN A 59 17.16 -17.84 -3.64
N GLN A 60 17.41 -16.56 -3.35
CA GLN A 60 16.81 -15.41 -4.02
C GLN A 60 17.74 -14.88 -5.12
N ASN A 61 18.19 -15.76 -6.01
CA ASN A 61 19.03 -15.35 -7.14
C ASN A 61 18.15 -14.52 -8.10
N VAL A 62 18.17 -13.20 -7.96
CA VAL A 62 17.34 -12.29 -8.77
C VAL A 62 18.03 -11.95 -10.08
N SER A 63 17.30 -12.00 -11.19
CA SER A 63 17.83 -11.62 -12.50
C SER A 63 18.12 -10.12 -12.62
N ASN A 64 19.17 -9.76 -13.38
CA ASN A 64 19.56 -8.36 -13.63
C ASN A 64 18.41 -7.47 -14.15
N GLY A 65 17.57 -8.01 -15.04
CA GLY A 65 16.41 -7.29 -15.56
C GLY A 65 15.36 -7.00 -14.49
N CYS A 66 15.22 -7.87 -13.50
CA CYS A 66 14.31 -7.66 -12.38
C CYS A 66 14.83 -6.59 -11.42
N VAL A 67 16.12 -6.65 -11.05
CA VAL A 67 16.81 -5.62 -10.24
C VAL A 67 16.64 -4.24 -10.89
N SER A 68 16.91 -4.14 -12.20
CA SER A 68 16.79 -2.89 -12.96
C SER A 68 15.35 -2.35 -12.96
N LYS A 69 14.35 -3.22 -13.10
CA LYS A 69 12.93 -2.85 -13.08
C LYS A 69 12.47 -2.33 -11.72
N ILE A 70 12.95 -2.95 -10.63
CA ILE A 70 12.65 -2.51 -9.26
C ILE A 70 13.30 -1.16 -8.99
N LEU A 71 14.59 -1.00 -9.27
CA LEU A 71 15.32 0.25 -9.03
C LEU A 71 14.77 1.39 -9.88
N GLY A 72 14.45 1.17 -11.16
CA GLY A 72 13.83 2.19 -12.01
C GLY A 72 12.52 2.72 -11.41
N ARG A 73 11.63 1.81 -10.99
CA ARG A 73 10.36 2.15 -10.33
C ARG A 73 10.56 2.86 -8.99
N TYR A 74 11.55 2.44 -8.21
CA TYR A 74 11.88 3.02 -6.92
C TYR A 74 12.39 4.46 -7.12
N TYR A 75 13.29 4.72 -8.07
CA TYR A 75 13.76 6.08 -8.35
C TYR A 75 12.69 7.00 -8.93
N GLU A 76 11.65 6.47 -9.57
CA GLU A 76 10.51 7.26 -10.02
C GLU A 76 9.57 7.60 -8.86
N THR A 77 9.14 6.59 -8.10
CA THR A 77 8.00 6.69 -7.18
C THR A 77 8.32 6.59 -5.69
N GLY A 78 9.55 6.27 -5.32
CA GLY A 78 9.97 5.98 -3.94
C GLY A 78 9.39 4.67 -3.35
N SER A 79 8.46 4.01 -4.03
CA SER A 79 7.79 2.84 -3.49
C SER A 79 8.49 1.53 -3.86
N ILE A 80 8.83 0.74 -2.83
CA ILE A 80 9.22 -0.66 -2.98
C ILE A 80 8.02 -1.59 -3.03
N ARG A 81 6.76 -1.14 -3.17
CA ARG A 81 5.59 -2.02 -3.26
C ARG A 81 5.27 -2.36 -4.72
N PRO A 82 4.77 -3.57 -5.03
CA PRO A 82 4.48 -3.90 -6.42
C PRO A 82 3.22 -3.13 -6.83
N ARG A 83 3.08 -2.84 -8.13
CA ARG A 83 1.80 -2.30 -8.62
C ARG A 83 0.71 -3.34 -8.42
N ALA A 84 -0.53 -2.89 -8.22
CA ALA A 84 -1.68 -3.78 -8.19
C ALA A 84 -1.71 -4.62 -9.48
N ILE A 85 -1.71 -5.94 -9.33
CA ILE A 85 -1.76 -6.90 -10.44
C ILE A 85 -3.19 -7.44 -10.50
N GLY A 86 -3.78 -7.40 -11.69
CA GLY A 86 -5.14 -7.87 -11.93
C GLY A 86 -6.20 -6.79 -11.74
N GLY A 87 -7.45 -7.23 -11.64
CA GLY A 87 -8.62 -6.36 -11.69
C GLY A 87 -8.97 -5.92 -13.12
N SER A 88 -10.17 -5.37 -13.28
CA SER A 88 -10.62 -4.75 -14.52
C SER A 88 -10.99 -3.31 -14.26
N LYS A 89 -10.75 -2.44 -15.23
CA LYS A 89 -11.29 -1.07 -15.18
C LYS A 89 -12.82 -1.16 -15.20
N PRO A 90 -13.54 -0.35 -14.40
CA PRO A 90 -15.00 -0.29 -14.47
C PRO A 90 -15.46 0.00 -15.90
N ARG A 91 -16.31 -0.88 -16.47
CA ARG A 91 -16.79 -0.74 -17.86
C ARG A 91 -18.06 0.12 -17.95
N VAL A 92 -18.99 -0.05 -17.00
CA VAL A 92 -20.31 0.62 -16.98
C VAL A 92 -20.50 1.53 -15.78
N ALA A 93 -19.79 1.28 -14.68
CA ALA A 93 -19.77 2.13 -13.50
C ALA A 93 -18.62 3.14 -13.61
N THR A 94 -18.66 3.99 -14.64
CA THR A 94 -17.70 5.08 -14.80
C THR A 94 -17.85 6.08 -13.64
N PRO A 95 -16.81 6.86 -13.30
CA PRO A 95 -16.89 7.85 -12.23
C PRO A 95 -18.05 8.83 -12.39
N GLU A 96 -18.35 9.24 -13.62
CA GLU A 96 -19.49 10.10 -13.95
C GLU A 96 -20.83 9.45 -13.63
N VAL A 97 -21.04 8.20 -14.06
CA VAL A 97 -22.27 7.44 -13.78
C VAL A 97 -22.43 7.22 -12.27
N VAL A 98 -21.35 6.88 -11.56
CA VAL A 98 -21.38 6.73 -10.09
C VAL A 98 -21.76 8.04 -9.41
N SER A 99 -21.21 9.17 -9.86
CA SER A 99 -21.55 10.50 -9.35
C SER A 99 -23.04 10.83 -9.54
N LYS A 100 -23.59 10.56 -10.73
CA LYS A 100 -25.02 10.76 -11.03
C LYS A 100 -25.92 9.85 -10.20
N ILE A 101 -25.56 8.56 -10.02
CA ILE A 101 -26.27 7.64 -9.12
C ILE A 101 -26.31 8.20 -7.69
N ALA A 102 -25.17 8.70 -7.19
CA ALA A 102 -25.08 9.30 -5.87
C ALA A 102 -25.94 10.57 -5.75
N GLN A 103 -25.94 11.40 -6.80
CA GLN A 103 -26.76 12.61 -6.87
C GLN A 103 -28.26 12.28 -6.81
N TYR A 104 -28.76 11.37 -7.65
CA TYR A 104 -30.19 11.03 -7.67
C TYR A 104 -30.65 10.44 -6.33
N LYS A 105 -29.80 9.61 -5.68
CA LYS A 105 -30.12 9.07 -4.35
C LYS A 105 -30.09 10.12 -3.24
N ARG A 106 -29.29 11.18 -3.40
CA ARG A 106 -29.24 12.31 -2.47
C ARG A 106 -30.47 13.21 -2.62
N GLU A 107 -30.88 13.49 -3.85
CA GLU A 107 -32.08 14.29 -4.17
C GLU A 107 -33.35 13.59 -3.69
N CYS A 108 -33.48 12.28 -3.97
CA CYS A 108 -34.64 11.48 -3.62
C CYS A 108 -34.20 10.17 -2.95
N PRO A 109 -34.08 10.11 -1.61
CA PRO A 109 -33.66 8.89 -0.90
C PRO A 109 -34.56 7.68 -1.13
N SER A 110 -35.83 7.88 -1.50
CA SER A 110 -36.79 6.82 -1.81
C SER A 110 -36.62 6.22 -3.21
N ILE A 111 -35.84 6.84 -4.11
CA ILE A 111 -35.71 6.39 -5.51
C ILE A 111 -35.16 4.97 -5.59
N PHE A 112 -35.80 4.13 -6.38
CA PHE A 112 -35.42 2.75 -6.63
C PHE A 112 -34.32 2.66 -7.71
N ALA A 113 -33.58 1.56 -7.70
CA ALA A 113 -32.48 1.35 -8.64
C ALA A 113 -32.92 1.25 -10.11
N TRP A 114 -34.15 0.79 -10.38
CA TRP A 114 -34.71 0.79 -11.73
C TRP A 114 -35.09 2.22 -12.18
N GLU A 115 -35.63 3.05 -11.30
CA GLU A 115 -35.90 4.47 -11.59
C GLU A 115 -34.62 5.25 -11.86
N ILE A 116 -33.56 4.98 -11.08
CA ILE A 116 -32.21 5.52 -11.34
C ILE A 116 -31.73 5.13 -12.74
N ARG A 117 -31.92 3.87 -13.14
CA ARG A 117 -31.54 3.38 -14.47
C ARG A 117 -32.26 4.15 -15.58
N ASP A 118 -33.57 4.34 -15.44
CA ASP A 118 -34.37 5.04 -16.44
C ASP A 118 -33.98 6.53 -16.53
N ARG A 119 -33.68 7.15 -15.38
CA ARG A 119 -33.19 8.54 -15.34
C ARG A 119 -31.79 8.71 -15.95
N LEU A 120 -30.91 7.72 -15.80
CA LEU A 120 -29.59 7.72 -16.47
C LEU A 120 -29.73 7.67 -18.00
N LEU A 121 -30.73 6.96 -18.53
CA LEU A 121 -31.04 6.94 -19.96
C LEU A 121 -31.69 8.24 -20.41
N SER A 122 -32.67 8.75 -19.67
CA SER A 122 -33.43 9.95 -20.07
C SER A 122 -32.58 11.22 -20.04
N GLU A 123 -31.66 11.35 -19.08
CA GLU A 123 -30.70 12.48 -19.02
C GLU A 123 -29.51 12.29 -19.97
N GLY A 124 -29.44 11.19 -20.74
CA GLY A 124 -28.37 10.93 -21.70
C GLY A 124 -26.99 10.65 -21.07
N VAL A 125 -26.93 10.40 -19.76
CA VAL A 125 -25.70 10.01 -19.05
C VAL A 125 -25.22 8.64 -19.50
N CYS A 126 -26.16 7.75 -19.80
CA CYS A 126 -25.91 6.41 -20.32
C CYS A 126 -26.64 6.20 -21.66
N THR A 127 -26.05 5.38 -22.53
CA THR A 127 -26.70 4.78 -23.70
C THR A 127 -27.20 3.38 -23.37
N ASN A 128 -28.00 2.77 -24.25
CA ASN A 128 -28.46 1.39 -24.08
C ASN A 128 -27.31 0.36 -23.95
N ASP A 129 -26.12 0.68 -24.46
CA ASP A 129 -24.97 -0.23 -24.44
C ASP A 129 -24.13 -0.14 -23.16
N ASN A 130 -24.16 1.01 -22.47
CA ASN A 130 -23.32 1.27 -21.30
C ASN A 130 -24.12 1.40 -19.99
N ILE A 131 -25.46 1.33 -20.06
CA ILE A 131 -26.35 1.42 -18.90
C ILE A 131 -26.04 0.28 -17.90
N PRO A 132 -25.71 0.58 -16.62
CA PRO A 132 -25.50 -0.45 -15.62
C PRO A 132 -26.81 -1.20 -15.33
N SER A 133 -26.70 -2.50 -15.06
CA SER A 133 -27.82 -3.29 -14.58
C SER A 133 -28.31 -2.80 -13.21
N VAL A 134 -29.58 -3.08 -12.88
CA VAL A 134 -30.19 -2.72 -11.58
C VAL A 134 -29.36 -3.26 -10.40
N SER A 135 -28.82 -4.47 -10.53
CA SER A 135 -27.90 -5.07 -9.54
C SER A 135 -26.59 -4.28 -9.41
N SER A 136 -26.02 -3.82 -10.53
CA SER A 136 -24.80 -3.02 -10.53
C SER A 136 -25.03 -1.66 -9.85
N ILE A 137 -26.17 -1.01 -10.11
CA ILE A 137 -26.57 0.23 -9.43
C ILE A 137 -26.68 0.02 -7.92
N ASN A 138 -27.31 -1.07 -7.48
CA ASN A 138 -27.39 -1.40 -6.04
C ASN A 138 -26.02 -1.69 -5.42
N ARG A 139 -25.06 -2.27 -6.16
CA ARG A 139 -23.67 -2.42 -5.69
C ARG A 139 -23.00 -1.06 -5.51
N VAL A 140 -23.17 -0.15 -6.47
CA VAL A 140 -22.66 1.23 -6.36
C VAL A 140 -23.24 1.92 -5.13
N LEU A 141 -24.56 1.85 -4.92
CA LEU A 141 -25.23 2.46 -3.77
C LEU A 141 -24.71 1.93 -2.41
N ARG A 142 -24.49 0.61 -2.30
CA ARG A 142 -23.91 0.01 -1.09
C ARG A 142 -22.47 0.48 -0.86
N ASN A 143 -21.65 0.53 -1.91
CA ASN A 143 -20.26 0.99 -1.81
C ASN A 143 -20.18 2.46 -1.36
N LEU A 144 -21.04 3.32 -1.91
CA LEU A 144 -21.12 4.73 -1.53
C LEU A 144 -21.55 4.93 -0.07
N ALA A 145 -22.45 4.08 0.43
CA ALA A 145 -22.87 4.12 1.83
C ALA A 145 -21.73 3.73 2.77
N SER A 146 -20.95 2.69 2.43
CA SER A 146 -19.77 2.27 3.20
C SER A 146 -18.68 3.33 3.24
N GLU A 147 -18.40 3.98 2.09
CA GLU A 147 -17.39 5.05 1.99
C GLU A 147 -17.78 6.27 2.85
N LYS A 148 -19.07 6.62 2.88
CA LYS A 148 -19.60 7.70 3.74
C LYS A 148 -19.45 7.39 5.23
N GLN A 149 -19.59 6.13 5.64
CA GLN A 149 -19.40 5.73 7.04
C GLN A 149 -17.93 5.80 7.47
N GLN A 150 -17.00 5.48 6.56
CA GLN A 150 -15.57 5.51 6.84
C GLN A 150 -15.08 6.94 7.14
N MET A 151 -15.50 7.93 6.33
CA MET A 151 -15.20 9.35 6.60
C MET A 151 -15.86 9.90 7.87
N GLY A 152 -17.00 9.35 8.29
CA GLY A 152 -17.69 9.75 9.53
C GLY A 152 -17.11 9.12 10.80
N ALA A 153 -16.53 7.92 10.69
CA ALA A 153 -15.92 7.21 11.80
C ALA A 153 -14.54 7.78 12.17
N ASP A 154 -13.71 8.09 11.17
CA ASP A 154 -12.36 8.65 11.41
C ASP A 154 -12.43 9.99 12.15
N GLY A 155 -13.37 10.87 11.81
CA GLY A 155 -13.55 12.16 12.50
C GLY A 155 -14.09 12.07 13.94
N MET A 156 -14.81 11.00 14.29
CA MET A 156 -15.34 10.79 15.66
C MET A 156 -14.31 10.11 16.56
N TYR A 157 -13.54 9.14 16.03
CA TYR A 157 -12.46 8.48 16.76
C TYR A 157 -11.27 9.42 17.02
N ASP A 158 -10.95 10.33 16.11
CA ASP A 158 -9.92 11.36 16.35
C ASP A 158 -10.35 12.39 17.41
N LYS A 159 -11.64 12.78 17.43
CA LYS A 159 -12.19 13.67 18.47
C LYS A 159 -12.21 13.01 19.86
N LEU A 160 -12.46 11.70 19.94
CA LEU A 160 -12.39 10.96 21.20
C LEU A 160 -10.94 10.78 21.70
N ARG A 161 -9.98 10.65 20.78
CA ARG A 161 -8.53 10.63 21.07
C ARG A 161 -8.03 11.97 21.63
N MET A 162 -8.49 13.09 21.08
CA MET A 162 -8.07 14.43 21.49
C MET A 162 -8.63 14.87 22.86
N LEU A 163 -9.72 14.25 23.32
CA LEU A 163 -10.37 14.59 24.60
C LEU A 163 -9.86 13.78 25.80
N ASN A 164 -9.02 12.77 25.62
CA ASN A 164 -8.54 11.91 26.71
C ASN A 164 -7.20 12.37 27.31
N GLY A 165 -6.90 13.67 27.20
CA GLY A 165 -5.60 14.26 27.51
C GLY A 165 -5.61 15.41 28.51
N GLN A 166 -6.56 15.48 29.45
CA GLN A 166 -6.40 16.20 30.73
C GLN A 166 -7.69 16.14 31.57
N THR A 167 -7.56 15.61 32.79
CA THR A 167 -8.17 16.01 34.07
C THR A 167 -8.54 14.79 34.90
N GLY A 168 -8.02 14.77 36.13
CA GLY A 168 -8.15 13.66 37.06
C GLY A 168 -9.44 13.68 37.86
N SER A 169 -9.86 12.47 38.23
CA SER A 169 -10.76 12.08 39.33
C SER A 169 -12.16 12.70 39.34
N TRP A 170 -13.01 12.20 40.22
CA TRP A 170 -14.46 12.48 40.41
C TRP A 170 -15.41 11.59 39.59
N GLY A 171 -15.91 10.55 40.28
CA GLY A 171 -17.35 10.45 40.49
C GLY A 171 -18.12 9.49 39.57
N THR A 172 -18.42 8.32 40.13
CA THR A 172 -19.79 7.74 40.15
C THR A 172 -20.56 7.77 38.83
N ARG A 173 -20.52 6.66 38.08
CA ARG A 173 -21.59 6.35 37.13
C ARG A 173 -22.74 5.66 37.89
N PRO A 174 -24.00 6.14 37.78
CA PRO A 174 -25.15 5.42 38.29
C PRO A 174 -25.38 4.18 37.43
N GLY A 175 -25.50 3.03 38.10
CA GLY A 175 -25.95 1.79 37.51
C GLY A 175 -27.42 1.86 37.11
N TRP A 176 -27.70 1.49 35.87
CA TRP A 176 -29.04 1.17 35.42
C TRP A 176 -28.98 -0.23 34.82
N TYR A 177 -29.15 -1.27 35.63
CA TYR A 177 -29.72 -2.60 35.30
C TYR A 177 -29.65 -3.47 36.57
N PRO A 178 -30.79 -3.86 37.18
CA PRO A 178 -30.82 -4.81 38.27
C PRO A 178 -31.11 -6.24 37.79
N GLY A 179 -30.41 -7.22 38.38
CA GLY A 179 -30.72 -8.66 38.37
C GLY A 179 -30.19 -9.39 37.14
N THR A 180 -29.29 -10.37 37.25
CA THR A 180 -29.50 -11.62 37.99
C THR A 180 -28.20 -12.17 38.57
N SER A 181 -28.33 -12.72 39.79
CA SER A 181 -27.29 -13.38 40.60
C SER A 181 -27.18 -14.87 40.28
N VAL A 182 -25.96 -15.39 40.10
CA VAL A 182 -25.61 -16.79 40.48
C VAL A 182 -24.12 -16.89 40.84
N PRO A 183 -23.71 -17.57 41.95
CA PRO A 183 -22.35 -17.57 42.49
C PRO A 183 -21.54 -18.87 42.20
N GLY A 184 -20.21 -18.79 42.24
CA GLY A 184 -19.31 -19.96 42.24
C GLY A 184 -17.81 -19.62 42.13
N GLN A 185 -17.14 -19.44 43.26
CA GLN A 185 -15.68 -19.42 43.49
C GLN A 185 -15.05 -20.85 43.35
N PRO A 186 -13.71 -21.10 43.39
CA PRO A 186 -12.63 -20.30 44.03
C PRO A 186 -11.22 -20.23 43.32
N THR A 187 -10.42 -19.23 43.75
CA THR A 187 -8.94 -19.12 44.07
C THR A 187 -7.88 -19.99 43.35
N GLN A 188 -6.58 -19.65 43.19
CA GLN A 188 -5.61 -18.56 43.47
C GLN A 188 -4.31 -19.01 42.74
N ASP A 189 -3.52 -18.11 42.11
CA ASP A 189 -2.13 -17.70 42.43
C ASP A 189 -1.55 -17.18 41.10
N GLY A 190 -0.68 -16.19 40.93
CA GLY A 190 0.27 -15.44 41.74
C GLY A 190 1.24 -14.77 40.74
N CYS A 191 1.60 -13.52 40.99
CA CYS A 191 2.27 -12.58 40.06
C CYS A 191 3.78 -12.83 39.86
N GLN A 192 4.37 -12.29 38.77
CA GLN A 192 5.53 -11.37 38.89
C GLN A 192 5.81 -10.55 37.60
N GLN A 193 6.03 -9.25 37.83
CA GLN A 193 6.41 -8.19 36.89
C GLN A 193 7.90 -8.24 36.55
N GLN A 194 8.28 -7.68 35.40
CA GLN A 194 9.46 -6.81 35.35
C GLN A 194 9.31 -5.72 34.29
N GLU A 195 9.54 -4.49 34.76
CA GLU A 195 9.48 -3.22 34.03
C GLU A 195 10.70 -2.98 33.15
N GLY A 196 10.53 -2.10 32.16
CA GLY A 196 11.62 -1.49 31.40
C GLY A 196 11.08 -0.38 30.50
N GLY A 197 10.92 0.82 31.06
CA GLY A 197 10.51 2.04 30.36
C GLY A 197 11.62 2.63 29.48
N GLY A 198 11.21 3.43 28.48
CA GLY A 198 12.10 4.11 27.55
C GLY A 198 11.36 5.03 26.57
N GLU A 199 10.78 6.09 27.12
CA GLU A 199 10.57 7.46 26.60
C GLU A 199 10.51 7.72 25.09
N ASN A 200 9.34 8.23 24.66
CA ASN A 200 9.10 8.87 23.37
C ASN A 200 9.54 10.35 23.42
N THR A 201 10.49 10.74 22.56
CA THR A 201 10.72 12.15 22.23
C THR A 201 10.18 12.45 20.83
N ASN A 202 9.02 13.09 20.79
CA ASN A 202 8.48 13.73 19.60
C ASN A 202 9.20 15.08 19.43
N SER A 203 10.06 15.23 18.42
CA SER A 203 10.68 16.51 18.07
C SER A 203 10.20 16.93 16.69
N ILE A 204 9.53 18.07 16.66
CA ILE A 204 9.14 18.79 15.45
C ILE A 204 10.34 19.63 14.98
N SER A 205 10.76 19.47 13.72
CA SER A 205 11.64 20.37 12.93
C SER A 205 11.74 19.75 11.53
N SER A 206 11.06 20.20 10.48
CA SER A 206 11.25 21.43 9.70
C SER A 206 12.63 21.52 9.02
N ASN A 207 12.62 21.17 7.72
CA ASN A 207 13.46 21.68 6.62
C ASN A 207 14.94 21.26 6.59
N GLY A 208 15.26 20.22 5.82
CA GLY A 208 16.64 19.95 5.38
C GLY A 208 16.85 18.72 4.50
N GLU A 209 16.07 17.65 4.69
CA GLU A 209 16.47 16.31 4.20
C GLU A 209 15.97 15.96 2.78
N ASP A 210 14.99 16.68 2.24
CA ASP A 210 14.44 16.43 0.89
C ASP A 210 15.46 16.72 -0.24
N SER A 211 16.43 17.62 0.03
CA SER A 211 17.46 18.00 -0.93
C SER A 211 18.45 16.85 -1.19
N ASP A 212 18.86 16.13 -0.16
CA ASP A 212 19.92 15.11 -0.29
C ASP A 212 19.39 13.84 -0.95
N GLU A 213 18.16 13.43 -0.62
CA GLU A 213 17.50 12.30 -1.29
C GLU A 213 17.19 12.63 -2.76
N ALA A 214 16.73 13.86 -3.04
CA ALA A 214 16.50 14.32 -4.42
C ALA A 214 17.80 14.40 -5.22
N GLN A 215 18.89 14.90 -4.63
CA GLN A 215 20.21 14.92 -5.27
C GLN A 215 20.75 13.52 -5.52
N MET A 216 20.59 12.61 -4.56
CA MET A 216 20.97 11.20 -4.71
C MET A 216 20.17 10.52 -5.83
N ARG A 217 18.85 10.78 -5.91
CA ARG A 217 17.99 10.36 -7.04
C ARG A 217 18.49 10.90 -8.38
N LEU A 218 18.88 12.18 -8.45
CA LEU A 218 19.40 12.80 -9.67
C LEU A 218 20.75 12.21 -10.10
N GLN A 219 21.62 11.87 -9.16
CA GLN A 219 22.91 11.21 -9.44
C GLN A 219 22.71 9.78 -9.95
N LEU A 220 21.79 9.03 -9.35
CA LEU A 220 21.46 7.66 -9.76
C LEU A 220 20.80 7.64 -11.15
N LYS A 221 19.92 8.61 -11.45
CA LYS A 221 19.35 8.81 -12.79
C LYS A 221 20.43 9.05 -13.85
N ARG A 222 21.42 9.91 -13.57
CA ARG A 222 22.56 10.17 -14.47
C ARG A 222 23.45 8.93 -14.67
N LYS A 223 23.65 8.11 -13.63
CA LYS A 223 24.43 6.85 -13.73
C LYS A 223 23.71 5.78 -14.56
N LEU A 224 22.38 5.70 -14.49
CA LEU A 224 21.59 4.78 -15.31
C LEU A 224 21.58 5.19 -16.80
N GLN A 225 21.54 6.50 -17.08
CA GLN A 225 21.52 7.03 -18.45
C GLN A 225 22.82 6.79 -19.22
N ARG A 226 23.97 6.84 -18.53
CA ARG A 226 25.28 6.44 -19.10
C ARG A 226 25.32 4.98 -19.54
N ASN A 227 24.39 4.14 -19.11
CA ASN A 227 24.32 2.72 -19.47
C ASN A 227 23.53 2.45 -20.76
N ARG A 228 23.06 3.48 -21.49
CA ARG A 228 22.36 3.30 -22.77
C ARG A 228 23.27 3.44 -23.99
N THR A 229 24.42 4.09 -23.88
CA THR A 229 25.30 4.38 -25.01
C THR A 229 26.76 4.10 -24.64
N SER A 230 27.40 3.14 -25.31
CA SER A 230 28.86 2.95 -25.22
C SER A 230 29.56 3.99 -26.09
N PHE A 231 29.70 5.21 -25.56
CA PHE A 231 30.65 6.19 -26.09
C PHE A 231 31.86 6.25 -25.14
N THR A 232 33.06 6.34 -25.70
CA THR A 232 34.28 6.59 -24.91
C THR A 232 34.28 8.02 -24.39
N GLN A 233 35.10 8.29 -23.36
CA GLN A 233 35.19 9.63 -22.75
C GLN A 233 35.54 10.73 -23.79
N GLU A 234 36.42 10.42 -24.76
CA GLU A 234 36.75 11.31 -25.88
C GLU A 234 35.55 11.63 -26.79
N GLN A 235 34.66 10.65 -27.02
CA GLN A 235 33.49 10.84 -27.89
C GLN A 235 32.42 11.71 -27.23
N ILE A 236 32.36 11.72 -25.90
CA ILE A 236 31.45 12.57 -25.13
C ILE A 236 31.94 14.03 -25.17
N GLU A 237 33.23 14.25 -24.95
CA GLU A 237 33.83 15.60 -24.99
C GLU A 237 33.79 16.25 -26.38
N ALA A 238 33.82 15.45 -27.46
CA ALA A 238 33.69 15.95 -28.82
C ALA A 238 32.26 16.40 -29.21
N LEU A 239 31.23 15.94 -28.49
CA LEU A 239 29.82 16.30 -28.73
C LEU A 239 29.37 17.53 -27.92
N GLU A 240 30.16 17.97 -26.94
CA GLU A 240 29.90 19.14 -26.11
C GLU A 240 30.61 20.42 -26.64
N LYS A 241 31.15 20.37 -27.87
CA LYS A 241 31.74 21.51 -28.60
C LYS A 241 30.88 21.98 -29.76
#